data_AF-A0A2E7WYX1-F1
#
_entry.id   AF-A0A2E7WYX1-F1
#
_cell.length_a   1.000
_cell.length_b   1.000
_cell.length_c   1.000
_cell.angle_alpha   90.00
_cell.angle_beta   90.00
_cell.angle_gamma   90.00
#
_symmetry.space_group_name_H-M   'P 1'
#
loop_
_entity.id
_entity.type
_entity.pdbx_description
1 polymer ?
#
loop_
_entity_poly.entity_id
_entity_poly.type
_entity_poly.pdbx_seq_one_letter_code
_entity_poly.pdbx_strand_id
1 'polypeptide(L)'
;MSLYDTIAKAIDEKDAGMYTDLFHDDYEFVRHQTGTSMQREQMVEMMKMMMANEKVVIRNARCVYENEDILVEHSVMDFPDGTTEAVMSVHKLHEGKIIRTETGATLISK
;
A
#
# COMPACT_ATOMS: atom_id res chain seq x y z
N MET A 1 -14.89 -5.50 9.83
CA MET A 1 -13.72 -4.60 9.70
C MET A 1 -13.73 -4.09 8.30
N SER A 2 -13.44 -2.82 8.11
CA SER A 2 -13.25 -2.30 6.76
C SER A 2 -11.99 -2.90 6.14
N LEU A 3 -11.82 -2.75 4.83
CA LEU A 3 -10.59 -3.16 4.15
C LEU A 3 -9.40 -2.38 4.71
N TYR A 4 -9.59 -1.08 4.96
CA TYR A 4 -8.57 -0.23 5.59
C TYR A 4 -8.20 -0.71 7.00
N ASP A 5 -9.18 -1.10 7.83
CA ASP A 5 -8.88 -1.64 9.17
C ASP A 5 -7.98 -2.88 9.09
N THR A 6 -8.21 -3.73 8.09
CA THR A 6 -7.41 -4.93 7.87
C THR A 6 -6.00 -4.58 7.40
N ILE A 7 -5.86 -3.61 6.50
CA ILE A 7 -4.57 -3.06 6.06
C ILE A 7 -3.79 -2.48 7.24
N ALA A 8 -4.44 -1.63 8.05
CA ALA A 8 -3.81 -0.99 9.20
C ALA A 8 -3.32 -2.03 10.22
N LYS A 9 -4.15 -3.05 10.48
CA LYS A 9 -3.77 -4.18 11.34
C LYS A 9 -2.58 -4.97 10.77
N ALA A 10 -2.61 -5.30 9.48
CA ALA A 10 -1.51 -6.02 8.82
C ALA A 10 -0.19 -5.25 8.91
N ILE A 11 -0.23 -3.92 8.75
CA ILE A 11 0.95 -3.06 8.90
C ILE A 11 1.45 -3.05 10.35
N ASP A 12 0.57 -2.90 11.33
CA ASP A 12 0.91 -2.88 12.77
C ASP A 12 1.54 -4.20 13.23
N GLU A 13 0.96 -5.32 12.80
CA GLU A 13 1.45 -6.68 13.10
C GLU A 13 2.62 -7.11 12.20
N LYS A 14 3.02 -6.28 11.22
CA LYS A 14 4.00 -6.61 10.16
C LYS A 14 3.68 -7.91 9.42
N ASP A 15 2.40 -8.22 9.25
CA ASP A 15 1.89 -9.41 8.59
C ASP A 15 1.66 -9.14 7.10
N ALA A 16 2.69 -9.42 6.29
CA ALA A 16 2.60 -9.27 4.84
C ALA A 16 1.57 -10.23 4.24
N GLY A 17 1.35 -11.40 4.85
CA GLY A 17 0.32 -12.35 4.41
C GLY A 17 -1.06 -11.72 4.51
N MET A 18 -1.41 -11.20 5.69
CA MET A 18 -2.68 -10.52 5.94
C MET A 18 -2.94 -9.37 4.95
N TYR A 19 -1.93 -8.58 4.61
CA TYR A 19 -2.08 -7.52 3.60
C TYR A 19 -2.29 -8.10 2.20
N THR A 20 -1.47 -9.07 1.79
CA THR A 20 -1.48 -9.60 0.42
C THR A 20 -2.65 -10.52 0.11
N ASP A 21 -3.29 -11.11 1.13
CA ASP A 21 -4.53 -11.88 0.99
C ASP A 21 -5.72 -11.01 0.53
N LEU A 22 -5.60 -9.69 0.69
CA LEU A 22 -6.57 -8.71 0.19
C LEU A 22 -6.49 -8.49 -1.31
N PHE A 23 -5.41 -8.94 -1.98
CA PHE A 23 -5.24 -8.78 -3.42
C PHE A 23 -6.06 -9.80 -4.19
N HIS A 24 -6.76 -9.32 -5.23
CA HIS A 24 -7.35 -10.15 -6.25
C HIS A 24 -6.27 -10.92 -7.02
N ASP A 25 -6.62 -12.05 -7.63
CA ASP A 25 -5.66 -12.88 -8.36
C ASP A 25 -5.05 -12.11 -9.55
N ASP A 26 -5.88 -11.35 -10.27
CA ASP A 26 -5.48 -10.44 -11.36
C ASP A 26 -4.98 -9.06 -10.89
N TYR A 27 -4.44 -8.95 -9.68
CA TYR A 27 -4.01 -7.67 -9.12
C TYR A 27 -2.89 -6.99 -9.93
N GLU A 28 -3.04 -5.67 -10.10
CA GLU A 28 -2.03 -4.80 -10.72
C GLU A 28 -1.71 -3.60 -9.83
N PHE A 29 -0.43 -3.35 -9.63
CA PHE A 29 0.06 -2.13 -9.00
C PHE A 29 0.68 -1.20 -10.04
N VAL A 30 0.39 0.10 -9.94
CA VAL A 30 0.97 1.15 -10.80
C VAL A 30 1.62 2.23 -9.94
N ARG A 31 2.91 2.46 -10.18
CA ARG A 31 3.69 3.53 -9.56
C ARG A 31 3.81 4.70 -10.53
N HIS A 32 3.04 5.75 -10.31
CA HIS A 32 3.06 6.90 -11.22
C HIS A 32 4.38 7.68 -11.20
N GLN A 33 5.08 7.71 -10.05
CA GLN A 33 6.37 8.39 -9.91
C GLN A 33 7.43 7.89 -10.91
N THR A 34 7.41 6.60 -11.25
CA THR A 34 8.38 5.98 -12.17
C THR A 34 7.73 5.47 -13.47
N GLY A 35 6.40 5.55 -13.60
CA GLY A 35 5.66 5.01 -14.74
C GLY A 35 5.75 3.49 -14.87
N THR A 36 5.96 2.77 -13.77
CA THR A 36 6.12 1.30 -13.76
C THR A 36 4.90 0.61 -13.20
N SER A 37 4.69 -0.65 -13.59
CA SER A 37 3.67 -1.53 -13.02
C SER A 37 4.26 -2.86 -12.55
N MET A 38 3.54 -3.50 -11.63
CA MET A 38 3.90 -4.80 -11.06
C MET A 38 2.64 -5.65 -10.90
N GLN A 39 2.77 -6.94 -11.23
CA GLN A 39 1.71 -7.93 -11.00
C GLN A 39 1.71 -8.40 -9.54
N ARG A 40 0.65 -9.11 -9.15
CA ARG A 40 0.44 -9.67 -7.81
C ARG A 40 1.67 -10.29 -7.18
N GLU A 41 2.34 -11.24 -7.83
CA GLU A 41 3.47 -11.98 -7.23
C GLU A 41 4.65 -11.04 -6.92
N GLN A 42 4.93 -10.10 -7.81
CA GLN A 42 6.00 -9.12 -7.62
C GLN A 42 5.67 -8.20 -6.43
N MET A 43 4.40 -7.81 -6.31
CA MET A 43 3.93 -6.98 -5.21
C MET A 43 3.90 -7.71 -3.87
N VAL A 44 3.55 -9.00 -3.86
CA VAL A 44 3.64 -9.84 -2.66
C VAL A 44 5.07 -9.90 -2.14
N GLU A 45 6.04 -10.18 -3.01
CA GLU A 45 7.45 -10.22 -2.63
C GLU A 45 7.96 -8.85 -2.19
N MET A 46 7.55 -7.77 -2.86
CA MET A 46 7.87 -6.41 -2.44
C MET A 46 7.32 -6.08 -1.04
N MET A 47 6.06 -6.42 -0.76
CA MET A 47 5.42 -6.17 0.53
C MET A 47 6.11 -6.94 1.67
N LYS A 48 6.48 -8.20 1.44
CA LYS A 48 7.27 -8.99 2.40
C LYS A 48 8.60 -8.31 2.72
N MET A 49 9.32 -7.85 1.69
CA MET A 49 10.59 -7.14 1.88
C MET A 49 10.40 -5.81 2.63
N MET A 50 9.34 -5.05 2.32
CA MET A 50 9.05 -3.79 2.99
C MET A 50 8.71 -3.99 4.48
N MET A 51 7.81 -4.93 4.81
CA MET A 51 7.39 -5.15 6.19
C MET A 51 8.50 -5.74 7.08
N ALA A 52 9.41 -6.52 6.49
CA ALA A 52 10.57 -7.05 7.20
C ALA A 52 11.68 -6.00 7.44
N ASN A 53 11.64 -4.86 6.75
CA ASN A 53 12.71 -3.86 6.80
C ASN A 53 12.39 -2.76 7.81
N GLU A 54 13.14 -2.72 8.92
CA GLU A 54 12.95 -1.73 9.99
C GLU A 54 13.21 -0.28 9.56
N LYS A 55 13.89 -0.05 8.43
CA LYS A 55 14.08 1.29 7.87
C LYS A 55 12.84 1.81 7.12
N VAL A 56 11.90 0.93 6.79
CA VAL A 56 10.59 1.32 6.26
C VAL A 56 9.69 1.66 7.44
N VAL A 57 9.39 2.94 7.61
CA VAL A 57 8.54 3.41 8.72
C VAL A 57 7.33 4.12 8.15
N ILE A 58 6.14 3.60 8.46
CA ILE A 58 4.87 4.19 8.05
C ILE A 58 4.36 5.07 9.19
N ARG A 59 4.10 6.34 8.88
CA ARG A 59 3.67 7.38 9.83
C ARG A 59 2.43 8.07 9.30
N ASN A 60 1.59 8.58 10.20
CA ASN A 60 0.39 9.35 9.86
C ASN A 60 -0.51 8.65 8.82
N ALA A 61 -0.56 7.32 8.83
CA ALA A 61 -1.44 6.54 7.98
C ALA A 61 -2.91 6.82 8.35
N ARG A 62 -3.73 7.09 7.34
CA ARG A 62 -5.16 7.33 7.51
C ARG A 62 -5.95 6.89 6.28
N CYS A 63 -7.16 6.41 6.53
CA CYS A 63 -8.19 6.30 5.52
C CYS A 63 -8.66 7.71 5.13
N VAL A 64 -8.69 8.01 3.84
CA VAL A 64 -9.26 9.24 3.29
C VAL A 64 -10.71 9.02 2.89
N TYR A 65 -11.00 7.89 2.25
CA TYR A 65 -12.33 7.50 1.82
C TYR A 65 -12.38 6.00 1.55
N GLU A 66 -13.49 5.35 1.88
CA GLU A 66 -13.71 3.93 1.62
C GLU A 66 -15.17 3.66 1.28
N ASN A 67 -15.41 2.86 0.25
CA ASN A 67 -16.71 2.27 -0.09
C ASN A 67 -16.51 0.89 -0.74
N GLU A 68 -17.55 0.33 -1.35
CA GLU A 68 -17.52 -1.02 -1.95
C GLU A 68 -16.64 -1.13 -3.21
N ASP A 69 -16.35 -0.01 -3.88
CA ASP A 69 -15.62 0.05 -5.15
C ASP A 69 -14.19 0.61 -5.02
N ILE A 70 -13.93 1.43 -3.99
CA ILE A 70 -12.67 2.17 -3.87
C ILE A 70 -12.27 2.41 -2.41
N LEU A 71 -10.98 2.26 -2.15
CA LEU A 71 -10.32 2.72 -0.93
C LEU A 71 -9.24 3.74 -1.32
N VAL A 72 -9.26 4.91 -0.69
CA VAL A 72 -8.21 5.93 -0.79
C VAL A 72 -7.58 6.08 0.57
N GLU A 73 -6.28 5.89 0.63
CA GLU A 73 -5.50 6.10 1.85
C GLU A 73 -4.31 7.02 1.60
N HIS A 74 -3.84 7.61 2.70
CA HIS A 74 -2.67 8.47 2.69
C HIS A 74 -1.77 8.12 3.86
N SER A 75 -0.47 8.04 3.61
CA SER A 75 0.55 7.85 4.64
C SER A 75 1.80 8.68 4.37
N VAL A 76 2.64 8.84 5.38
CA VAL A 76 4.00 9.38 5.25
C VAL A 76 4.98 8.25 5.52
N MET A 77 5.83 7.93 4.56
CA MET A 77 6.73 6.78 4.63
C MET A 77 8.18 7.23 4.66
N ASP A 78 8.99 6.66 5.55
CA ASP A 78 10.45 6.65 5.42
C ASP A 78 10.88 5.45 4.59
N PHE A 79 11.84 5.68 3.70
CA PHE A 79 12.42 4.62 2.87
C PHE A 79 13.90 4.34 3.23
N PRO A 80 14.41 3.14 2.89
CA PRO A 80 15.79 2.75 3.20
C PRO A 80 16.88 3.62 2.55
N ASP A 81 16.53 4.36 1.50
CA ASP A 81 17.41 5.32 0.83
C ASP A 81 17.52 6.66 1.57
N GLY A 82 16.81 6.82 2.68
CA GLY A 82 16.82 8.01 3.53
C GLY A 82 15.76 9.05 3.18
N THR A 83 14.99 8.84 2.10
CA THR A 83 13.90 9.73 1.71
C THR A 83 12.69 9.57 2.62
N THR A 84 11.88 10.63 2.69
CA THR A 84 10.55 10.59 3.30
C THR A 84 9.56 11.08 2.27
N GLU A 85 8.47 10.35 2.05
CA GLU A 85 7.48 10.69 1.04
C GLU A 85 6.06 10.68 1.63
N ALA A 86 5.23 11.64 1.24
CA ALA A 86 3.79 11.55 1.39
C ALA A 86 3.24 10.69 0.25
N VAL A 87 2.70 9.53 0.57
CA VAL A 87 2.18 8.56 -0.39
C VAL A 87 0.66 8.54 -0.31
N MET A 88 0.02 8.77 -1.45
CA MET A 88 -1.41 8.56 -1.64
C MET A 88 -1.60 7.29 -2.46
N SER A 89 -2.35 6.35 -1.91
CA SER A 89 -2.69 5.08 -2.55
C SER A 89 -4.17 5.06 -2.87
N VAL A 90 -4.50 4.73 -4.11
CA VAL A 90 -5.87 4.54 -4.58
C VAL A 90 -6.04 3.07 -4.95
N HIS A 91 -6.86 2.36 -4.20
CA HIS A 91 -7.18 0.95 -4.39
C HIS A 91 -8.55 0.83 -5.03
N LYS A 92 -8.62 0.27 -6.24
CA LYS A 92 -9.88 -0.16 -6.84
C LYS A 92 -10.22 -1.55 -6.34
N LEU A 93 -11.49 -1.77 -6.03
CA LEU A 93 -12.00 -3.00 -5.48
C LEU A 93 -12.81 -3.78 -6.52
N HIS A 94 -12.75 -5.10 -6.45
CA HIS A 94 -13.57 -6.02 -7.21
C HIS A 94 -13.88 -7.21 -6.31
N GLU A 95 -15.16 -7.51 -6.12
CA GLU A 95 -15.62 -8.62 -5.26
C GLU A 95 -15.03 -8.56 -3.83
N GLY A 96 -14.88 -7.34 -3.28
CA GLY A 96 -14.32 -7.11 -1.95
C GLY A 96 -12.80 -7.26 -1.84
N LYS A 97 -12.10 -7.54 -2.93
CA LYS A 97 -10.64 -7.60 -3.01
C LYS A 97 -10.07 -6.41 -3.78
N ILE A 98 -8.81 -6.08 -3.55
CA ILE A 98 -8.11 -5.04 -4.33
C ILE A 98 -7.72 -5.62 -5.67
N ILE A 99 -8.26 -5.08 -6.77
CA ILE A 99 -7.88 -5.45 -8.14
C ILE A 99 -6.77 -4.56 -8.68
N ARG A 100 -6.70 -3.30 -8.23
CA ARG A 100 -5.68 -2.36 -8.71
C ARG A 100 -5.28 -1.39 -7.63
N THR A 101 -4.00 -1.08 -7.53
CA THR A 101 -3.50 0.01 -6.68
C THR A 101 -2.67 0.98 -7.50
N GLU A 102 -2.94 2.27 -7.34
CA GLU A 102 -2.19 3.34 -7.99
C GLU A 102 -1.62 4.27 -6.93
N THR A 103 -0.33 4.60 -7.04
CA THR A 103 0.33 5.48 -6.07
C THR A 103 0.87 6.75 -6.69
N GLY A 104 0.70 7.85 -5.95
CA GLY A 104 1.43 9.10 -6.13
C GLY A 104 2.22 9.40 -4.86
N ALA A 105 3.51 9.71 -5.02
CA ALA A 105 4.39 10.03 -3.91
C ALA A 105 4.96 11.44 -4.07
N THR A 106 4.95 12.21 -2.99
CA THR A 106 5.55 13.56 -2.92
C THR A 106 6.68 13.55 -1.92
N LEU A 107 7.89 13.91 -2.36
CA LEU A 107 9.04 14.01 -1.47
C LEU A 107 8.82 15.09 -0.40
N ILE A 108 9.07 14.75 0.86
CA ILE A 108 8.98 15.66 2.01
C ILE A 108 10.39 15.99 2.50
N SER A 109 10.70 17.28 2.60
CA SER A 109 11.91 17.73 3.30
C SER A 109 11.73 17.58 4.81
N LYS A 110 12.74 16.98 5.48
CA LYS A 110 12.79 16.88 6.95
C LYS A 110 13.19 18.21 7.59
#